data_AF-A0A8T9T072-F1
#
_entry.id   AF-A0A8T9T072-F1
#
_cell.length_a   1.000
_cell.length_b   1.000
_cell.length_c   1.000
_cell.angle_alpha   90.00
_cell.angle_beta   90.00
_cell.angle_gamma   90.00
#
_symmetry.space_group_name_H-M   'P 1'
#
loop_
_entity.id
_entity.type
_entity.pdbx_description
1 polymer ?
#
loop_
_entity_poly.entity_id
_entity_poly.type
_entity_poly.pdbx_seq_one_letter_code
_entity_poly.pdbx_strand_id
1 'polypeptide(L)'
;MMSQANENLLAKSESTITGSGGWGNSDVTGSGGWGNSDVARTGSGGWGNSDVARTGSGGWGNSDVARTGSGGWGNSDVARTGSGGWGNSDVAFSGRGGWGSSDVARTGSGGWGNSDVARTGSGGWGNSDVARTGSGGWGNSDVAFSGRGGWGSSDVARTGSGGWGNSDVTGSGGWGNSDVARTGSGGWGNSDVAFSGRGGWGSSDVAFSGRGGWGSSDVC
;
A
#
# COMPACT_ATOMS: atom_id res chain seq x y z
N MET A 1 5.83 -38.59 53.08
CA MET A 1 6.32 -38.12 54.38
C MET A 1 5.55 -36.83 54.59
N MET A 2 5.07 -36.51 55.76
CA MET A 2 5.83 -36.50 57.02
C MET A 2 7.13 -35.71 56.95
N SER A 3 7.77 -35.55 55.81
CA SER A 3 7.41 -34.52 54.85
C SER A 3 6.17 -33.70 55.24
N GLN A 4 6.31 -32.82 56.22
CA GLN A 4 7.04 -31.58 55.97
C GLN A 4 6.97 -31.21 54.47
N ALA A 5 6.02 -30.35 54.08
CA ALA A 5 6.34 -29.02 53.56
C ALA A 5 5.18 -28.27 52.86
N ASN A 6 5.33 -26.95 52.94
CA ASN A 6 5.04 -25.90 51.97
C ASN A 6 3.61 -25.57 51.53
N GLU A 7 3.03 -24.64 52.29
CA GLU A 7 2.24 -23.48 51.85
C GLU A 7 2.92 -22.60 50.74
N ASN A 8 2.16 -21.80 49.94
CA ASN A 8 2.43 -20.37 49.51
C ASN A 8 1.47 -19.76 48.43
N LEU A 9 1.22 -18.43 48.44
CA LEU A 9 0.51 -17.58 47.43
C LEU A 9 1.33 -17.38 46.09
N LEU A 10 0.69 -17.24 44.89
CA LEU A 10 1.19 -17.00 43.47
C LEU A 10 1.42 -18.28 42.59
N ALA A 11 1.01 -18.50 41.32
CA ALA A 11 0.44 -17.71 40.20
C ALA A 11 -0.51 -18.57 39.30
N LYS A 12 -1.49 -17.92 38.67
CA LYS A 12 -2.37 -18.44 37.59
C LYS A 12 -1.48 -18.87 36.41
N SER A 13 -1.43 -20.17 36.07
CA SER A 13 -0.48 -20.69 35.06
C SER A 13 -0.86 -20.28 33.63
N GLU A 14 -0.15 -19.31 33.04
CA GLU A 14 -0.05 -19.14 31.59
C GLU A 14 0.67 -20.37 31.00
N SER A 15 -0.06 -21.24 30.31
CA SER A 15 0.55 -22.40 29.65
C SER A 15 1.09 -21.98 28.28
N THR A 16 2.33 -21.49 28.20
CA THR A 16 3.01 -21.33 26.90
C THR A 16 3.20 -22.71 26.26
N ILE A 17 2.36 -23.08 25.29
CA ILE A 17 2.50 -24.35 24.57
C ILE A 17 3.60 -24.19 23.51
N THR A 18 4.77 -24.74 23.78
CA THR A 18 5.83 -24.92 22.79
C THR A 18 5.65 -26.28 22.12
N GLY A 19 5.17 -26.33 20.88
CA GLY A 19 4.99 -27.61 20.18
C GLY A 19 4.71 -27.49 18.69
N SER A 20 5.26 -28.43 17.92
CA SER A 20 4.92 -28.64 16.51
C SER A 20 3.58 -29.38 16.40
N GLY A 21 2.50 -28.63 16.18
CA GLY A 21 1.19 -29.19 15.80
C GLY A 21 0.14 -29.34 16.91
N GLY A 22 0.18 -28.53 17.98
CA GLY A 22 -0.83 -28.56 19.05
C GLY A 22 -2.05 -27.66 18.79
N TRP A 23 -3.23 -28.13 19.21
CA TRP A 23 -4.45 -27.32 19.37
C TRP A 23 -4.44 -26.68 20.78
N GLY A 24 -4.63 -25.37 20.90
CA GLY A 24 -4.72 -24.70 22.19
C GLY A 24 -5.05 -23.20 22.10
N ASN A 25 -5.71 -22.68 23.14
CA ASN A 25 -6.08 -21.26 23.32
C ASN A 25 -5.11 -20.60 24.31
N SER A 26 -3.86 -20.48 23.91
CA SER A 26 -2.77 -19.97 24.76
C SER A 26 -1.73 -19.30 23.86
N ASP A 27 -0.83 -18.48 24.39
CA ASP A 27 0.26 -17.87 23.61
C ASP A 27 1.07 -18.96 22.90
N VAL A 28 0.80 -19.16 21.60
CA VAL A 28 1.38 -20.25 20.82
C VAL A 28 2.67 -19.75 20.17
N THR A 29 3.77 -20.41 20.50
CA THR A 29 5.02 -20.35 19.76
C THR A 29 5.26 -21.69 19.06
N GLY A 30 5.25 -21.74 17.73
CA GLY A 30 5.44 -23.00 17.02
C GLY A 30 5.43 -22.91 15.49
N SER A 31 5.83 -24.00 14.84
CA SER A 31 5.81 -24.16 13.38
C SER A 31 4.68 -25.12 12.98
N GLY A 32 3.80 -24.65 12.09
CA GLY A 32 2.57 -25.33 11.68
C GLY A 32 1.47 -25.35 12.75
N GLY A 33 0.33 -25.96 12.44
CA GLY A 33 -0.79 -26.15 13.37
C GLY A 33 -1.94 -25.15 13.23
N TRP A 34 -2.96 -25.34 14.07
CA TRP A 34 -4.18 -24.53 14.17
C TRP A 34 -4.32 -24.03 15.61
N GLY A 35 -4.61 -22.75 15.81
CA GLY A 35 -4.83 -22.23 17.16
C GLY A 35 -5.13 -20.73 17.20
N ASN A 36 -5.80 -20.30 18.26
CA ASN A 36 -6.07 -18.89 18.54
C ASN A 36 -5.35 -18.46 19.83
N SER A 37 -5.03 -17.17 19.95
CA SER A 37 -4.49 -16.59 21.18
C SER A 37 -5.15 -15.25 21.46
N ASP A 38 -5.56 -15.02 22.71
CA ASP A 38 -6.13 -13.73 23.12
C ASP A 38 -5.06 -12.62 23.12
N VAL A 39 -3.77 -12.97 23.25
CA VAL A 39 -2.68 -12.01 23.36
C VAL A 39 -1.78 -12.08 22.15
N ALA A 40 -0.88 -13.06 22.07
CA ALA A 40 0.11 -13.10 21.00
C ALA A 40 0.26 -14.49 20.38
N ARG A 41 0.60 -14.50 19.09
CA ARG A 41 0.96 -15.73 18.39
C ARG A 41 2.19 -15.53 17.53
N THR A 42 3.16 -16.42 17.67
CA THR A 42 4.40 -16.39 16.88
C THR A 42 4.63 -17.74 16.20
N GLY A 43 4.81 -17.77 14.88
CA GLY A 43 5.05 -19.03 14.21
C GLY A 43 5.25 -18.98 12.70
N SER A 44 5.53 -20.14 12.11
CA SER A 44 5.68 -20.30 10.66
C SER A 44 4.71 -21.33 10.10
N GLY A 45 4.01 -21.01 9.03
CA GLY A 45 2.95 -21.84 8.45
C GLY A 45 1.69 -21.95 9.33
N GLY A 46 0.79 -22.86 8.96
CA GLY A 46 -0.43 -23.15 9.73
C GLY A 46 -1.56 -22.12 9.59
N TRP A 47 -2.61 -22.29 10.40
CA TRP A 47 -3.83 -21.48 10.43
C TRP A 47 -4.08 -20.87 11.81
N GLY A 48 -4.72 -19.70 11.87
CA GLY A 48 -5.40 -19.20 13.07
C GLY A 48 -5.07 -17.77 13.46
N ASN A 49 -5.66 -17.28 14.55
CA ASN A 49 -5.81 -15.85 14.81
C ASN A 49 -5.21 -15.41 16.15
N SER A 50 -5.02 -14.11 16.32
CA SER A 50 -4.81 -13.53 17.65
C SER A 50 -5.55 -12.21 17.82
N ASP A 51 -6.15 -11.94 18.98
CA ASP A 51 -6.87 -10.68 19.17
C ASP A 51 -5.89 -9.49 19.14
N VAL A 52 -4.76 -9.58 19.85
CA VAL A 52 -3.78 -8.48 19.85
C VAL A 52 -2.75 -8.63 18.73
N ALA A 53 -1.86 -9.62 18.78
CA ALA A 53 -0.72 -9.64 17.87
C ALA A 53 -0.42 -11.01 17.24
N ARG A 54 -0.07 -10.99 15.95
CA ARG A 54 0.46 -12.15 15.25
C ARG A 54 1.76 -11.82 14.52
N THR A 55 2.79 -12.61 14.78
CA THR A 55 4.07 -12.57 14.06
C THR A 55 4.33 -13.90 13.36
N GLY A 56 4.71 -13.88 12.08
CA GLY A 56 5.05 -15.15 11.43
C GLY A 56 5.39 -15.13 9.95
N SER A 57 5.68 -16.31 9.40
CA SER A 57 5.96 -16.48 7.97
C SER A 57 5.11 -17.58 7.36
N GLY A 58 4.49 -17.32 6.21
CA GLY A 58 3.58 -18.25 5.54
C GLY A 58 2.27 -18.53 6.31
N GLY A 59 1.49 -19.48 5.80
CA GLY A 59 0.22 -19.88 6.41
C GLY A 59 -0.90 -18.86 6.24
N TRP A 60 -1.98 -19.04 7.00
CA TRP A 60 -3.21 -18.24 6.96
C TRP A 60 -3.54 -17.71 8.35
N GLY A 61 -4.07 -16.49 8.44
CA GLY A 61 -4.83 -16.02 9.60
C GLY A 61 -4.60 -14.56 9.98
N ASN A 62 -5.36 -14.12 10.99
CA ASN A 62 -5.68 -12.72 11.22
C ASN A 62 -5.23 -12.22 12.60
N SER A 63 -5.19 -10.90 12.77
CA SER A 63 -5.17 -10.28 14.10
C SER A 63 -5.99 -9.01 14.15
N ASP A 64 -6.74 -8.78 15.23
CA ASP A 64 -7.57 -7.58 15.33
C ASP A 64 -6.68 -6.33 15.39
N VAL A 65 -5.61 -6.35 16.22
CA VAL A 65 -4.71 -5.18 16.34
C VAL A 65 -3.55 -5.20 15.35
N ALA A 66 -2.67 -6.20 15.40
CA ALA A 66 -1.44 -6.13 14.60
C ALA A 66 -0.99 -7.47 14.04
N ARG A 67 -0.63 -7.47 12.75
CA ARG A 67 0.02 -8.60 12.09
C ARG A 67 1.33 -8.22 11.44
N THR A 68 2.39 -8.94 11.78
CA THR A 68 3.72 -8.84 11.15
C THR A 68 4.09 -10.15 10.47
N GLY A 69 4.46 -10.14 9.19
CA GLY A 69 4.93 -11.38 8.58
C GLY A 69 5.34 -11.38 7.12
N SER A 70 5.87 -12.51 6.67
CA SER A 70 6.31 -12.71 5.29
C SER A 70 5.59 -13.87 4.60
N GLY A 71 5.07 -13.64 3.39
CA GLY A 71 4.30 -14.64 2.64
C GLY A 71 2.96 -15.01 3.28
N GLY A 72 2.29 -16.00 2.69
CA GLY A 72 1.00 -16.50 3.19
C GLY A 72 -0.16 -15.52 2.97
N TRP A 73 -1.27 -15.78 3.66
CA TRP A 73 -2.51 -15.03 3.61
C TRP A 73 -2.86 -14.50 5.01
N GLY A 74 -3.44 -13.32 5.10
CA GLY A 74 -4.07 -12.89 6.35
C GLY A 74 -4.32 -11.40 6.45
N ASN A 75 -5.17 -11.02 7.40
CA ASN A 75 -5.64 -9.66 7.57
C ASN A 75 -5.31 -9.10 8.96
N SER A 76 -5.47 -7.79 9.13
CA SER A 76 -5.54 -7.17 10.45
C SER A 76 -6.40 -5.93 10.45
N ASP A 77 -7.28 -5.76 11.44
CA ASP A 77 -8.21 -4.63 11.43
C ASP A 77 -7.44 -3.31 11.57
N VAL A 78 -6.45 -3.24 12.47
CA VAL A 78 -5.68 -2.00 12.66
C VAL A 78 -4.41 -1.95 11.80
N ALA A 79 -3.47 -2.89 11.92
CA ALA A 79 -2.19 -2.73 11.25
C ALA A 79 -1.58 -4.04 10.75
N ARG A 80 -1.17 -4.04 9.48
CA ARG A 80 -0.39 -5.13 8.90
C ARG A 80 0.94 -4.65 8.33
N THR A 81 2.01 -5.28 8.78
CA THR A 81 3.36 -5.16 8.19
C THR A 81 3.74 -6.47 7.51
N GLY A 82 4.17 -6.44 6.25
CA GLY A 82 4.65 -7.68 5.65
C GLY A 82 5.39 -7.63 4.32
N SER A 83 5.86 -8.80 3.89
CA SER A 83 6.61 -8.95 2.64
C SER A 83 6.13 -10.17 1.85
N GLY A 84 5.69 -9.96 0.60
CA GLY A 84 5.10 -11.02 -0.23
C GLY A 84 3.78 -11.57 0.31
N GLY A 85 3.19 -12.52 -0.42
CA GLY A 85 1.89 -13.11 -0.06
C GLY A 85 0.71 -12.19 -0.31
N TRP A 86 -0.40 -12.47 0.35
CA TRP A 86 -1.70 -11.78 0.23
C TRP A 86 -2.15 -11.24 1.58
N GLY A 87 -2.86 -10.12 1.58
CA GLY A 87 -3.66 -9.72 2.75
C GLY A 87 -3.97 -8.25 2.89
N ASN A 88 -4.87 -7.94 3.81
CA ASN A 88 -5.47 -6.62 3.94
C ASN A 88 -5.30 -6.05 5.35
N SER A 89 -5.58 -4.75 5.49
CA SER A 89 -5.82 -4.13 6.78
C SER A 89 -6.80 -2.96 6.66
N ASP A 90 -7.73 -2.80 7.59
CA ASP A 90 -8.74 -1.74 7.46
C ASP A 90 -8.07 -0.36 7.61
N VAL A 91 -7.16 -0.22 8.58
CA VAL A 91 -6.46 1.06 8.79
C VAL A 91 -5.14 1.15 8.02
N ALA A 92 -4.16 0.29 8.29
CA ALA A 92 -2.80 0.50 7.76
C ALA A 92 -2.12 -0.76 7.24
N PHE A 93 -1.73 -0.73 5.97
CA PHE A 93 -0.87 -1.74 5.36
C PHE A 93 0.53 -1.19 5.03
N SER A 94 1.57 -1.81 5.54
CA SER A 94 2.97 -1.55 5.18
C SER A 94 3.62 -2.79 4.60
N GLY A 95 4.17 -2.74 3.37
CA GLY A 95 4.84 -3.93 2.86
C GLY A 95 5.63 -3.87 1.56
N ARG A 96 6.28 -4.98 1.24
CA ARG A 96 7.12 -5.14 0.05
C ARG A 96 6.73 -6.36 -0.78
N GLY A 97 6.37 -6.14 -2.04
CA GLY A 97 5.91 -7.18 -2.96
C GLY A 97 4.59 -7.84 -2.52
N GLY A 98 4.14 -8.82 -3.30
CA GLY A 98 2.87 -9.51 -3.04
C GLY A 98 1.63 -8.68 -3.40
N TRP A 99 0.50 -9.06 -2.82
CA TRP A 99 -0.81 -8.43 -2.97
C TRP A 99 -1.28 -7.92 -1.61
N GLY A 100 -1.80 -6.70 -1.54
CA GLY A 100 -2.50 -6.25 -0.35
C GLY A 100 -3.20 -4.92 -0.48
N SER A 101 -4.24 -4.73 0.33
CA SER A 101 -5.08 -3.53 0.32
C SER A 101 -5.26 -2.96 1.71
N SER A 102 -5.65 -1.68 1.78
CA SER A 102 -6.14 -1.08 3.02
C SER A 102 -7.12 0.06 2.80
N ASP A 103 -8.11 0.20 3.67
CA ASP A 103 -9.15 1.21 3.47
C ASP A 103 -8.55 2.61 3.68
N VAL A 104 -7.72 2.80 4.73
CA VAL A 104 -7.16 4.12 5.03
C VAL A 104 -5.78 4.36 4.39
N ALA A 105 -4.76 3.58 4.72
CA ALA A 105 -3.40 3.92 4.30
C ALA A 105 -2.58 2.71 3.87
N ARG A 106 -1.94 2.79 2.70
CA ARG A 106 -1.00 1.80 2.20
C ARG A 106 0.37 2.42 1.93
N THR A 107 1.40 1.85 2.55
CA THR A 107 2.80 2.14 2.22
C THR A 107 3.49 0.90 1.66
N GLY A 108 4.17 0.99 0.52
CA GLY A 108 4.91 -0.18 0.07
C GLY A 108 5.77 -0.05 -1.18
N SER A 109 6.46 -1.14 -1.51
CA SER A 109 7.34 -1.21 -2.68
C SER A 109 7.14 -2.50 -3.47
N GLY A 110 6.93 -2.37 -4.79
CA GLY A 110 6.64 -3.48 -5.69
C GLY A 110 5.29 -4.17 -5.41
N GLY A 111 4.99 -5.22 -6.17
CA GLY A 111 3.74 -5.98 -6.03
C GLY A 111 2.49 -5.24 -6.52
N TRP A 112 1.33 -5.71 -6.07
CA TRP A 112 0.00 -5.20 -6.40
C TRP A 112 -0.69 -4.69 -5.14
N GLY A 113 -1.51 -3.66 -5.24
CA GLY A 113 -2.43 -3.35 -4.15
C GLY A 113 -3.03 -1.96 -4.17
N ASN A 114 -4.10 -1.78 -3.40
CA ASN A 114 -4.92 -0.57 -3.43
C ASN A 114 -5.06 0.07 -2.05
N SER A 115 -5.52 1.31 -2.01
CA SER A 115 -6.06 1.89 -0.77
C SER A 115 -7.10 2.97 -1.06
N ASP A 116 -8.22 2.96 -0.36
CA ASP A 116 -9.32 3.89 -0.67
C ASP A 116 -8.88 5.34 -0.42
N VAL A 117 -8.22 5.61 0.71
CA VAL A 117 -7.77 6.98 1.01
C VAL A 117 -6.37 7.27 0.47
N ALA A 118 -5.32 6.59 0.95
CA ALA A 118 -3.96 7.03 0.63
C ALA A 118 -3.00 5.87 0.34
N ARG A 119 -2.30 5.96 -0.79
CA ARG A 119 -1.20 5.06 -1.12
C ARG A 119 0.11 5.80 -1.36
N THR A 120 1.16 5.36 -0.67
CA THR A 120 2.53 5.78 -0.91
C THR A 120 3.38 4.58 -1.35
N GLY A 121 4.11 4.67 -2.45
CA GLY A 121 4.99 3.56 -2.81
C GLY A 121 5.89 3.69 -4.03
N SER A 122 6.75 2.69 -4.23
CA SER A 122 7.69 2.63 -5.35
C SER A 122 7.56 1.34 -6.15
N GLY A 123 7.46 1.45 -7.47
CA GLY A 123 7.29 0.33 -8.38
C GLY A 123 5.97 -0.44 -8.19
N GLY A 124 5.81 -1.52 -8.95
CA GLY A 124 4.62 -2.37 -8.90
C GLY A 124 3.37 -1.71 -9.50
N TRP A 125 2.21 -2.25 -9.16
CA TRP A 125 0.88 -1.84 -9.62
C TRP A 125 0.03 -1.42 -8.42
N GLY A 126 -0.85 -0.43 -8.59
CA GLY A 126 -1.87 -0.17 -7.57
C GLY A 126 -2.56 1.17 -7.67
N ASN A 127 -3.73 1.28 -7.04
CA ASN A 127 -4.59 2.45 -7.14
C ASN A 127 -4.93 3.05 -5.77
N SER A 128 -5.44 4.28 -5.77
CA SER A 128 -6.13 4.86 -4.61
C SER A 128 -7.26 5.78 -5.00
N ASP A 129 -8.38 5.77 -4.29
CA ASP A 129 -9.51 6.60 -4.70
C ASP A 129 -9.19 8.08 -4.44
N VAL A 130 -8.62 8.40 -3.28
CA VAL A 130 -8.27 9.81 -2.96
C VAL A 130 -6.87 10.16 -3.44
N ALA A 131 -5.81 9.62 -2.84
CA ALA A 131 -4.46 10.11 -3.11
C ALA A 131 -3.43 8.99 -3.29
N ARG A 132 -2.60 9.14 -4.32
CA ARG A 132 -1.43 8.28 -4.51
C ARG A 132 -0.18 9.11 -4.72
N THR A 133 0.84 8.77 -3.94
CA THR A 133 2.22 9.24 -4.14
C THR A 133 3.11 8.08 -4.55
N GLY A 134 3.89 8.19 -5.62
CA GLY A 134 4.82 7.12 -5.93
C GLY A 134 5.92 7.37 -6.96
N SER A 135 6.79 6.37 -7.11
CA SER A 135 7.91 6.43 -8.05
C SER A 135 8.03 5.13 -8.84
N GLY A 136 8.02 5.23 -10.17
CA GLY A 136 8.02 4.07 -11.05
C GLY A 136 6.77 3.18 -10.94
N GLY A 137 6.70 2.13 -11.75
CA GLY A 137 5.56 1.22 -11.78
C GLY A 137 4.33 1.82 -12.47
N TRP A 138 3.16 1.28 -12.16
CA TRP A 138 1.85 1.62 -12.72
C TRP A 138 0.86 1.96 -11.61
N GLY A 139 -0.08 2.88 -11.88
CA GLY A 139 -1.23 3.05 -11.01
C GLY A 139 -1.96 4.38 -11.14
N ASN A 140 -3.17 4.42 -10.60
CA ASN A 140 -4.06 5.56 -10.77
C ASN A 140 -4.56 6.11 -9.43
N SER A 141 -5.13 7.31 -9.46
CA SER A 141 -6.03 7.78 -8.40
C SER A 141 -7.21 8.54 -8.94
N ASP A 142 -8.35 8.56 -8.27
CA ASP A 142 -9.49 9.33 -8.78
C ASP A 142 -9.24 10.84 -8.53
N VAL A 143 -8.79 11.20 -7.32
CA VAL A 143 -8.56 12.62 -6.99
C VAL A 143 -7.13 13.08 -7.32
N ALA A 144 -6.09 12.51 -6.71
CA ALA A 144 -4.74 13.05 -6.84
C ALA A 144 -3.67 11.99 -7.08
N PHE A 145 -2.88 12.19 -8.14
CA PHE A 145 -1.66 11.43 -8.39
C PHE A 145 -0.42 12.32 -8.34
N SER A 146 0.54 11.97 -7.50
CA SER A 146 1.85 12.60 -7.43
C SER A 146 2.96 11.57 -7.67
N GLY A 147 3.83 11.77 -8.66
CA GLY A 147 4.89 10.78 -8.85
C GLY A 147 6.07 11.10 -9.75
N ARG A 148 7.04 10.18 -9.73
CA ARG A 148 8.29 10.29 -10.51
C ARG A 148 8.57 9.03 -11.31
N GLY A 149 8.53 9.14 -12.65
CA GLY A 149 8.72 8.01 -13.55
C GLY A 149 7.58 6.98 -13.50
N GLY A 150 7.61 6.01 -14.42
CA GLY A 150 6.54 5.01 -14.53
C GLY A 150 5.32 5.52 -15.29
N TRP A 151 4.16 4.90 -15.01
CA TRP A 151 2.86 5.22 -15.58
C TRP A 151 1.87 5.53 -14.46
N GLY A 152 1.12 6.62 -14.60
CA GLY A 152 -0.01 6.83 -13.70
C GLY A 152 -0.89 8.01 -14.06
N SER A 153 -2.19 7.87 -13.81
CA SER A 153 -3.20 8.84 -14.17
C SER A 153 -4.06 9.26 -12.99
N SER A 154 -4.78 10.36 -13.12
CA SER A 154 -5.83 10.72 -12.18
C SER A 154 -6.94 11.57 -12.77
N ASP A 155 -8.19 11.36 -12.38
CA ASP A 155 -9.30 12.11 -12.96
C ASP A 155 -9.18 13.61 -12.64
N VAL A 156 -8.84 13.98 -11.40
CA VAL A 156 -8.74 15.40 -11.02
C VAL A 156 -7.32 15.97 -11.23
N ALA A 157 -6.32 15.54 -10.47
CA ALA A 157 -5.04 16.25 -10.43
C ALA A 157 -3.82 15.34 -10.48
N ARG A 158 -3.03 15.48 -11.52
CA ARG A 158 -1.76 14.78 -11.69
C ARG A 158 -0.58 15.74 -11.63
N THR A 159 0.39 15.42 -10.78
CA THR A 159 1.70 16.08 -10.73
C THR A 159 2.80 15.06 -10.86
N GLY A 160 3.77 15.29 -11.75
CA GLY A 160 4.90 14.39 -11.80
C GLY A 160 6.14 14.88 -12.52
N SER A 161 7.18 14.05 -12.45
CA SER A 161 8.44 14.29 -13.16
C SER A 161 8.94 13.01 -13.82
N GLY A 162 9.08 13.04 -15.14
CA GLY A 162 9.37 11.83 -15.92
C GLY A 162 8.23 10.80 -15.88
N GLY A 163 8.26 9.84 -16.82
CA GLY A 163 7.17 8.86 -16.96
C GLY A 163 5.97 9.41 -17.73
N TRP A 164 4.91 8.59 -17.82
CA TRP A 164 3.71 8.77 -18.63
C TRP A 164 2.45 8.86 -17.76
N GLY A 165 1.43 9.58 -18.20
CA GLY A 165 0.18 9.63 -17.45
C GLY A 165 -0.79 10.72 -17.89
N ASN A 166 -2.07 10.59 -17.57
CA ASN A 166 -3.09 11.56 -17.97
C ASN A 166 -3.87 12.09 -16.76
N SER A 167 -4.61 13.17 -16.97
CA SER A 167 -5.58 13.65 -15.98
C SER A 167 -6.67 14.51 -16.59
N ASP A 168 -7.91 14.34 -16.21
CA ASP A 168 -9.01 15.03 -16.88
C ASP A 168 -8.99 16.54 -16.56
N VAL A 169 -8.72 16.92 -15.30
CA VAL A 169 -8.73 18.34 -14.92
C VAL A 169 -7.36 18.99 -15.02
N THR A 170 -6.39 18.62 -14.18
CA THR A 170 -5.09 19.30 -14.13
C THR A 170 -3.92 18.34 -14.18
N GLY A 171 -2.99 18.56 -15.12
CA GLY A 171 -1.77 17.76 -15.22
C GLY A 171 -0.51 18.62 -15.16
N SER A 172 0.56 18.04 -14.62
CA SER A 172 1.88 18.66 -14.70
C SER A 172 3.05 17.70 -14.81
N GLY A 173 4.04 18.13 -15.61
CA GLY A 173 5.32 17.45 -15.85
C GLY A 173 5.22 16.07 -16.52
N GLY A 174 6.39 15.49 -16.84
CA GLY A 174 6.49 14.21 -17.54
C GLY A 174 5.84 14.21 -18.93
N TRP A 175 5.46 13.02 -19.39
CA TRP A 175 4.73 12.78 -20.63
C TRP A 175 3.27 12.50 -20.31
N GLY A 176 2.32 13.00 -21.10
CA GLY A 176 0.91 12.86 -20.74
C GLY A 176 -0.02 13.77 -21.50
N ASN A 177 -1.30 13.78 -21.13
CA ASN A 177 -2.31 14.75 -21.57
C ASN A 177 -3.19 15.20 -20.39
N SER A 178 -3.89 16.32 -20.55
CA SER A 178 -4.96 16.71 -19.63
C SER A 178 -6.09 17.46 -20.31
N ASP A 179 -7.35 17.13 -20.05
CA ASP A 179 -8.45 17.69 -20.85
C ASP A 179 -8.61 19.20 -20.58
N VAL A 180 -8.62 19.63 -19.31
CA VAL A 180 -8.78 21.05 -18.97
C VAL A 180 -7.46 21.80 -19.01
N ALA A 181 -6.55 21.56 -18.07
CA ALA A 181 -5.36 22.40 -17.96
C ALA A 181 -4.10 21.58 -17.75
N ARG A 182 -3.02 22.03 -18.39
CA ARG A 182 -1.71 21.43 -18.19
C ARG A 182 -0.60 22.46 -18.00
N THR A 183 0.28 22.15 -17.05
CA THR A 183 1.53 22.88 -16.82
C THR A 183 2.74 21.99 -17.10
N GLY A 184 3.60 22.38 -18.05
CA GLY A 184 4.74 21.58 -18.50
C GLY A 184 6.09 22.22 -18.21
N SER A 185 7.06 21.45 -17.71
CA SER A 185 8.47 21.86 -17.68
C SER A 185 9.34 20.72 -18.20
N GLY A 186 9.63 20.72 -19.51
CA GLY A 186 10.23 19.58 -20.21
C GLY A 186 9.24 18.41 -20.40
N GLY A 187 9.58 17.47 -21.29
CA GLY A 187 8.70 16.35 -21.65
C GLY A 187 7.75 16.66 -22.81
N TRP A 188 6.68 15.85 -22.96
CA TRP A 188 5.70 15.96 -24.06
C TRP A 188 4.25 15.98 -23.58
N GLY A 189 3.45 16.90 -24.11
CA GLY A 189 2.06 16.62 -24.47
C GLY A 189 1.07 17.75 -24.24
N ASN A 190 -0.22 17.38 -24.20
CA ASN A 190 -1.26 18.28 -24.65
C ASN A 190 -2.32 18.54 -23.58
N SER A 191 -3.15 19.54 -23.86
CA SER A 191 -4.42 19.75 -23.17
C SER A 191 -5.48 20.37 -24.06
N ASP A 192 -6.74 20.01 -23.93
CA ASP A 192 -7.77 20.52 -24.84
C ASP A 192 -8.00 22.02 -24.61
N VAL A 193 -8.10 22.46 -23.35
CA VAL A 193 -8.36 23.88 -23.05
C VAL A 193 -7.06 24.69 -22.95
N ALA A 194 -6.22 24.48 -21.93
CA ALA A 194 -5.13 25.40 -21.64
C ALA A 194 -3.80 24.71 -21.35
N PHE A 195 -2.78 25.02 -22.18
CA PHE A 195 -1.41 24.60 -21.95
C PHE A 195 -0.52 25.79 -21.57
N SER A 196 0.23 25.64 -20.48
CA SER A 196 1.32 26.55 -20.12
C SER A 196 2.61 25.79 -19.85
N GLY A 197 3.75 26.28 -20.34
CA GLY A 197 4.99 25.55 -20.08
C GLY A 197 6.30 26.20 -20.45
N ARG A 198 7.38 25.62 -19.93
CA ARG A 198 8.76 26.04 -20.16
C ARG A 198 9.62 24.86 -20.61
N GLY A 199 10.01 24.85 -21.88
CA GLY A 199 10.75 23.74 -22.49
C GLY A 199 9.92 22.47 -22.71
N GLY A 200 10.36 21.62 -23.65
CA GLY A 200 9.63 20.43 -24.07
C GLY A 200 8.70 20.67 -25.27
N TRP A 201 7.73 19.79 -25.44
CA TRP A 201 6.74 19.79 -26.52
C TRP A 201 5.32 19.77 -25.94
N GLY A 202 4.39 20.55 -26.50
CA GLY A 202 2.98 20.47 -26.11
C GLY A 202 2.07 21.37 -26.92
N SER A 203 0.78 21.08 -26.94
CA SER A 203 -0.23 21.88 -27.65
C SER A 203 -1.51 21.99 -26.84
N SER A 204 -2.36 22.93 -27.24
CA SER A 204 -3.73 23.02 -26.74
C SER A 204 -4.68 23.59 -27.75
N ASP A 205 -5.94 23.17 -27.76
CA ASP A 205 -6.88 23.64 -28.77
C ASP A 205 -7.22 25.12 -28.54
N VAL A 206 -7.38 25.55 -27.28
CA VAL A 206 -7.86 26.91 -26.96
C VAL A 206 -6.74 27.89 -26.61
N ALA A 207 -5.90 27.61 -25.62
CA ALA A 207 -4.97 28.62 -25.09
C ALA A 207 -3.57 28.06 -24.80
N PHE A 208 -2.58 28.52 -25.57
CA PHE A 208 -1.18 28.12 -25.43
C PHE A 208 -0.29 29.25 -24.90
N SER A 209 0.52 28.95 -23.89
CA SER A 209 1.56 29.86 -23.37
C SER A 209 2.89 29.13 -23.11
N GLY A 210 3.83 29.23 -24.06
CA GLY A 210 5.09 28.49 -24.03
C GLY A 210 6.34 29.38 -24.02
N ARG A 211 7.37 29.01 -23.25
CA ARG A 211 8.70 29.62 -23.34
C ARG A 211 9.80 28.56 -23.47
N GLY A 212 10.53 28.53 -24.60
CA GLY A 212 11.71 27.70 -24.78
C GLY A 212 11.47 26.22 -25.14
N GLY A 213 10.39 25.91 -25.85
CA GLY A 213 10.03 24.57 -26.37
C GLY A 213 9.21 24.68 -27.68
N TRP A 214 8.67 23.58 -28.19
CA TRP A 214 7.85 23.53 -29.40
C TRP A 214 6.37 23.32 -29.06
N GLY A 215 5.47 24.11 -29.64
CA GLY A 215 4.05 23.98 -29.36
C GLY A 215 3.19 24.98 -30.13
N SER A 216 1.91 24.68 -30.24
CA SER A 216 0.91 25.47 -30.96
C SER A 216 -0.44 25.41 -30.27
N SER A 217 -1.29 26.37 -30.58
CA SER A 217 -2.74 26.22 -30.45
C SER A 217 -3.39 26.10 -31.82
N ASP A 218 -4.44 25.28 -31.89
CA ASP A 218 -5.19 25.06 -33.14
C ASP A 218 -6.21 26.18 -33.38
N VAL A 219 -6.52 26.97 -32.34
CA VAL A 219 -7.35 28.17 -32.41
C VAL A 219 -6.49 29.38 -32.04
N CYS A 220 -5.83 29.93 -33.06
CA CYS A 220 -5.50 31.34 -33.29
C CYS A 220 -4.88 32.19 -32.16
#